data_AF-A0A9J6H8T8-F1
#
_entry.id   AF-A0A9J6H8T8-F1
#
_cell.length_a   1.000
_cell.length_b   1.000
_cell.length_c   1.000
_cell.angle_alpha   90.00
_cell.angle_beta   90.00
_cell.angle_gamma   90.00
#
_symmetry.space_group_name_H-M   'P 1'
#
loop_
_entity.id
_entity.type
_entity.pdbx_description
1 polymer ?
#
loop_
_entity_poly.entity_id
_entity_poly.type
_entity_poly.pdbx_seq_one_letter_code
_entity_poly.pdbx_strand_id
1 'polypeptide(L)'
;MVAVFISENFELVSLTLSTRHMTERHTGAAIMNEFQRCLEEFNMVGKEVCAVTDAGSNMKRAASLACTEHHLCVGHGLHNLVIKDGFGSVPRLHDLLVNCRDIVKTVHYRVSDLEELADSELNAAVQSLVSFHQQFATSTRL
;
A
#
# COMPACT_ATOMS: atom_id res chain seq x y z
N MET A 1 13.38 -6.93 6.06
CA MET A 1 14.73 -6.79 5.48
C MET A 1 14.98 -7.95 4.56
N VAL A 2 15.47 -7.65 3.36
CA VAL A 2 15.82 -8.62 2.33
C VAL A 2 17.28 -8.38 1.97
N ALA A 3 18.08 -9.44 1.97
CA ALA A 3 19.44 -9.40 1.46
C ALA A 3 19.42 -9.72 -0.03
N VAL A 4 20.09 -8.89 -0.82
CA VAL A 4 20.26 -9.10 -2.26
C VAL A 4 21.75 -9.14 -2.56
N PHE A 5 22.22 -10.20 -3.20
CA PHE A 5 23.63 -10.40 -3.52
C PHE A 5 23.80 -11.31 -4.74
N ILE A 6 25.02 -11.39 -5.27
CA ILE A 6 25.38 -12.29 -6.37
C ILE A 6 26.04 -13.54 -5.78
N SER A 7 25.57 -14.73 -6.15
CA SER A 7 26.16 -16.00 -5.72
C SER A 7 27.47 -16.32 -6.43
N GLU A 8 28.18 -17.35 -5.97
CA GLU A 8 29.38 -17.88 -6.65
C GLU A 8 29.10 -18.35 -8.09
N ASN A 9 27.83 -18.71 -8.38
CA ASN A 9 27.38 -19.10 -9.71
C ASN A 9 26.96 -17.90 -10.59
N PHE A 10 27.25 -16.66 -10.16
CA PHE A 10 26.83 -15.42 -10.82
C PHE A 10 25.31 -15.24 -10.93
N GLU A 11 24.57 -15.79 -9.97
CA GLU A 11 23.11 -15.65 -9.93
C GLU A 11 22.71 -14.55 -8.95
N LEU A 12 21.72 -13.74 -9.32
CA LEU A 12 21.12 -12.77 -8.41
C LEU A 12 20.24 -13.50 -7.40
N VAL A 13 20.65 -13.45 -6.13
CA VAL A 13 19.94 -14.08 -5.02
C VAL A 13 19.27 -13.01 -4.18
N SER A 14 18.03 -13.27 -3.79
CA SER A 14 17.23 -12.42 -2.91
C SER A 14 16.65 -13.27 -1.79
N LEU A 15 17.04 -12.99 -0.55
CA LEU A 15 16.61 -13.74 0.63
C LEU A 15 15.97 -12.81 1.66
N THR A 16 14.75 -13.14 2.08
CA THR A 16 14.12 -12.45 3.21
C THR A 16 14.82 -12.84 4.50
N LEU A 17 15.49 -11.88 5.13
CA LEU A 17 16.16 -12.09 6.42
C LEU A 17 15.15 -12.00 7.57
N SER A 18 14.36 -10.93 7.62
CA SER A 18 13.42 -10.72 8.72
C SER A 18 12.27 -9.79 8.36
N THR A 19 11.17 -9.91 9.09
CA THR A 19 10.11 -8.91 9.17
C THR A 19 9.92 -8.57 10.65
N ARG A 20 10.20 -7.33 11.03
CA ARG A 20 10.15 -6.88 12.43
C ARG A 20 8.87 -6.13 12.69
N HIS A 21 8.15 -6.54 13.73
CA HIS A 21 7.05 -5.76 14.27
C HIS A 21 7.61 -4.78 15.31
N MET A 22 7.54 -3.48 15.01
CA MET A 22 8.01 -2.42 15.90
C MET A 22 6.80 -1.78 16.58
N THR A 23 6.63 -2.04 17.88
CA THR A 23 5.53 -1.49 18.70
C THR A 23 5.77 -0.06 19.15
N GLU A 24 7.04 0.34 19.29
CA GLU A 24 7.42 1.70 19.63
C GLU A 24 7.42 2.63 18.41
N ARG A 25 7.63 3.94 18.66
CA ARG A 25 7.78 4.91 17.57
C ARG A 25 8.94 4.51 16.66
N HIS A 26 8.68 4.49 15.36
CA HIS A 26 9.65 4.16 14.31
C HIS A 26 10.64 5.29 14.05
N THR A 27 11.36 5.70 15.10
CA THR A 27 12.44 6.69 15.02
C THR A 27 13.64 6.10 14.29
N GLY A 28 14.52 6.95 13.74
CA GLY A 28 15.73 6.47 13.08
C GLY A 28 16.64 5.62 13.97
N ALA A 29 16.72 5.92 15.27
CA ALA A 29 17.50 5.12 16.21
C ALA A 29 16.87 3.73 16.46
N ALA A 30 15.55 3.66 16.62
CA ALA A 30 14.85 2.38 16.80
C ALA A 30 15.01 1.49 15.56
N ILE A 31 14.88 2.05 14.36
CA ILE A 31 15.06 1.33 13.09
C ILE A 31 16.51 0.87 12.93
N MET A 32 17.49 1.71 13.28
CA MET A 32 18.91 1.35 13.25
C MET A 32 19.23 0.18 14.18
N ASN A 33 18.66 0.18 15.39
CA ASN A 33 18.85 -0.94 16.34
C ASN A 33 18.28 -2.25 15.77
N GLU A 34 17.08 -2.23 15.18
CA GLU A 34 16.50 -3.41 14.54
C GLU A 34 17.31 -3.85 13.30
N PHE A 35 17.89 -2.89 12.57
CA PHE A 35 18.78 -3.17 11.46
C PHE A 35 20.04 -3.90 11.92
N GLN A 36 20.72 -3.39 12.94
CA GLN A 36 21.93 -4.01 13.53
C GLN A 36 21.65 -5.40 14.10
N ARG A 37 20.56 -5.57 14.86
CA ARG A 37 20.12 -6.88 15.36
C ARG A 37 19.95 -7.89 14.24
N CYS A 38 19.36 -7.48 13.11
CA CYS A 38 19.23 -8.36 11.96
C CYS A 38 20.58 -8.72 11.34
N LEU A 39 21.56 -7.82 11.30
CA LEU A 39 22.90 -8.17 10.82
C LEU A 39 23.62 -9.13 11.79
N GLU A 40 23.46 -8.93 13.09
CA GLU A 40 23.99 -9.81 14.14
C GLU A 40 23.41 -11.23 14.03
N GLU A 41 22.08 -11.36 13.98
CA GLU A 41 21.40 -12.66 13.89
C GLU A 41 21.83 -13.49 12.66
N PHE A 42 22.16 -12.82 11.56
CA PHE A 42 22.58 -13.47 10.31
C PHE A 42 24.10 -13.51 10.11
N ASN A 43 24.89 -13.19 11.15
CA ASN A 43 26.35 -13.16 11.11
C ASN A 43 26.90 -12.33 9.94
N MET A 44 26.28 -11.17 9.72
CA MET A 44 26.63 -10.18 8.69
C MET A 44 27.39 -8.98 9.27
N VAL A 45 27.62 -8.96 10.59
CA VAL A 45 28.44 -7.91 11.22
C VAL A 45 29.85 -7.92 10.63
N GLY A 46 30.32 -6.74 10.22
CA GLY A 46 31.64 -6.56 9.60
C GLY A 46 31.69 -6.87 8.10
N LYS A 47 30.60 -7.33 7.48
CA LYS A 47 30.49 -7.38 6.02
C LYS A 47 30.20 -6.00 5.45
N GLU A 48 30.69 -5.74 4.25
CA GLU A 48 30.28 -4.56 3.49
C GLU A 48 28.82 -4.73 3.04
N VAL A 49 27.95 -3.86 3.52
CA VAL A 49 26.52 -3.86 3.22
C VAL A 49 26.13 -2.48 2.73
N CYS A 50 25.37 -2.43 1.64
CA CYS A 50 24.66 -1.23 1.21
C CYS A 50 23.17 -1.38 1.51
N ALA A 51 22.59 -0.39 2.19
CA ALA A 51 21.17 -0.33 2.47
C ALA A 51 20.44 0.35 1.31
N VAL A 52 19.32 -0.22 0.88
CA VAL A 52 18.38 0.43 -0.06
C VAL A 52 17.04 0.61 0.64
N THR A 53 16.60 1.85 0.84
CA THR A 53 15.36 2.15 1.58
C THR A 53 14.58 3.29 0.93
N ASP A 54 13.32 3.50 1.31
CA ASP A 54 12.60 4.70 0.87
C ASP A 54 13.25 5.99 1.39
N ALA A 55 12.82 7.13 0.85
CA ALA A 55 13.36 8.45 1.23
C ALA A 55 12.78 9.00 2.55
N GLY A 56 12.13 8.15 3.37
CA GLY A 56 11.58 8.50 4.66
C GLY A 56 12.64 9.09 5.59
N SER A 57 12.27 10.15 6.33
CA SER A 57 13.20 10.87 7.20
C SER A 57 13.86 9.96 8.24
N ASN A 58 13.09 9.06 8.86
CA ASN A 58 13.60 8.11 9.84
C ASN A 58 14.45 7.00 9.20
N MET A 59 14.14 6.56 7.98
CA MET A 59 14.96 5.60 7.25
C MET A 59 16.33 6.17 6.90
N LYS A 60 16.37 7.41 6.38
CA LYS A 60 17.63 8.14 6.14
C LYS A 60 18.44 8.34 7.41
N ARG A 61 17.76 8.71 8.51
CA ARG A 61 18.42 8.86 9.81
C ARG A 61 18.99 7.54 10.32
N ALA A 62 18.25 6.43 10.17
CA ALA A 62 18.70 5.11 10.59
C ALA A 62 19.96 4.68 9.84
N ALA A 63 19.97 4.81 8.50
CA ALA A 63 21.14 4.47 7.69
C ALA A 63 22.36 5.32 8.04
N SER A 64 22.16 6.64 8.25
CA SER A 64 23.22 7.54 8.71
C SER A 64 23.76 7.16 10.08
N LEU A 65 22.90 6.77 11.04
CA LEU A 65 23.32 6.32 12.37
C LEU A 65 24.05 4.97 12.33
N ALA A 66 23.66 4.09 11.40
CA ALA A 66 24.29 2.80 11.20
C ALA A 66 25.66 2.89 10.48
N CYS A 67 26.06 4.08 10.03
CA CYS A 67 27.27 4.30 9.21
C CYS A 67 27.36 3.36 8.01
N THR A 68 26.22 3.00 7.42
CA THR A 68 26.11 2.07 6.29
C THR A 68 25.98 2.86 4.99
N GLU A 69 26.59 2.39 3.91
CA GLU A 69 26.34 2.96 2.59
C GLU A 69 24.84 2.89 2.28
N HIS A 70 24.27 3.98 1.74
CA HIS A 70 22.83 4.12 1.63
C HIS A 70 22.43 4.65 0.26
N HIS A 71 21.60 3.87 -0.43
CA HIS A 71 20.91 4.30 -1.64
C HIS A 71 19.41 4.46 -1.38
N LEU A 72 18.85 5.52 -1.97
CA LEU A 72 17.41 5.73 -1.93
C LEU A 72 16.73 4.86 -2.98
N CYS A 73 15.56 4.34 -2.62
CA CYS A 73 14.73 3.55 -3.49
C CYS A 73 14.36 4.36 -4.73
N VAL A 74 14.81 3.89 -5.89
CA VAL A 74 14.51 4.51 -7.20
C VAL A 74 13.00 4.51 -7.44
N GLY A 75 12.27 3.48 -7.01
CA GLY A 75 10.81 3.43 -7.14
C GLY A 75 10.11 4.58 -6.38
N HIS A 76 10.56 4.87 -5.16
CA HIS A 76 10.03 6.01 -4.40
C HIS A 76 10.46 7.35 -5.02
N GLY A 77 11.70 7.43 -5.52
CA GLY A 77 12.19 8.60 -6.26
C GLY A 77 11.35 8.89 -7.51
N LEU A 78 11.07 7.87 -8.31
CA LEU A 78 10.25 7.98 -9.52
C LEU A 78 8.80 8.37 -9.18
N HIS A 79 8.23 7.78 -8.13
CA HIS A 79 6.90 8.17 -7.65
C HIS A 79 6.86 9.66 -7.28
N ASN A 80 7.83 10.16 -6.51
CA ASN A 80 7.90 11.58 -6.16
C ASN A 80 8.09 12.45 -7.40
N LEU A 81 9.00 12.08 -8.31
CA LEU A 81 9.26 12.82 -9.53
C LEU A 81 8.00 12.95 -10.39
N VAL A 82 7.29 11.84 -10.64
CA VAL A 82 6.10 11.85 -11.49
C VAL A 82 4.94 12.52 -10.77
N ILE A 83 4.62 12.10 -9.55
CA ILE A 83 3.37 12.52 -8.89
C ILE A 83 3.51 13.89 -8.21
N LYS A 84 4.57 14.11 -7.43
CA LYS A 84 4.73 15.38 -6.71
C LYS A 84 5.29 16.46 -7.63
N ASP A 85 6.44 16.20 -8.24
CA ASP A 85 7.18 17.23 -8.99
C ASP A 85 6.69 17.38 -10.43
N GLY A 86 6.03 16.35 -10.97
CA GLY A 86 5.39 16.39 -12.28
C GLY A 86 3.96 16.90 -12.18
N PHE A 87 3.03 16.03 -11.78
CA PHE A 87 1.61 16.34 -11.75
C PHE A 87 1.27 17.44 -10.73
N GLY A 88 1.91 17.42 -9.56
CA GLY A 88 1.69 18.44 -8.52
C GLY A 88 2.16 19.84 -8.92
N SER A 89 3.14 19.95 -9.82
CA SER A 89 3.63 21.24 -10.31
C SER A 89 2.81 21.83 -11.47
N VAL A 90 1.87 21.07 -12.04
CA VAL A 90 0.95 21.54 -13.08
C VAL A 90 -0.45 21.71 -12.47
N PRO A 91 -0.91 22.95 -12.19
CA PRO A 91 -2.14 23.19 -11.42
C PRO A 91 -3.36 22.42 -11.93
N ARG A 92 -3.59 22.44 -13.25
CA ARG A 92 -4.73 21.72 -13.86
C ARG A 92 -4.68 20.20 -13.65
N LEU A 93 -3.50 19.60 -13.66
CA LEU A 93 -3.34 18.16 -13.40
C LEU A 93 -3.46 17.84 -11.91
N HIS A 94 -2.95 18.73 -11.06
CA HIS A 94 -3.12 18.64 -9.62
C HIS A 94 -4.61 18.67 -9.24
N ASP A 95 -5.36 19.65 -9.74
CA ASP A 95 -6.80 19.80 -9.47
C ASP A 95 -7.60 18.58 -9.95
N LEU A 96 -7.26 18.05 -11.13
CA LEU A 96 -7.86 16.82 -11.63
C LEU A 96 -7.61 15.63 -10.69
N LEU A 97 -6.37 15.46 -10.22
CA LEU A 97 -6.03 14.39 -9.28
C LEU A 97 -6.75 14.55 -7.94
N VAL A 98 -6.90 15.77 -7.44
CA VAL A 98 -7.65 16.06 -6.20
C VAL A 98 -9.11 15.66 -6.39
N ASN A 99 -9.76 16.09 -7.47
CA ASN A 99 -11.14 15.72 -7.78
C ASN A 99 -11.32 14.19 -7.89
N CYS A 100 -10.40 13.49 -8.55
CA CYS A 100 -10.45 12.03 -8.63
C CYS A 100 -10.33 11.37 -7.25
N ARG A 101 -9.45 11.88 -6.38
CA ARG A 101 -9.30 11.38 -5.00
C ARG A 101 -10.55 11.63 -4.17
N ASP A 102 -11.19 12.79 -4.34
CA ASP A 102 -12.42 13.13 -3.62
C ASP A 102 -13.58 12.21 -4.04
N ILE A 103 -13.72 11.92 -5.34
CA ILE A 103 -14.69 10.94 -5.83
C ILE A 103 -14.44 9.57 -5.19
N VAL A 104 -13.19 9.07 -5.25
CA VAL A 104 -12.85 7.76 -4.65
C VAL A 104 -13.14 7.75 -3.15
N LYS A 105 -12.80 8.84 -2.44
CA LYS A 105 -13.06 8.98 -1.01
C LYS A 105 -14.55 8.94 -0.70
N THR A 106 -15.36 9.68 -1.45
CA THR A 106 -16.82 9.71 -1.28
C THR A 106 -17.44 8.36 -1.57
N VAL A 107 -17.06 7.71 -2.67
CA VAL A 107 -17.57 6.37 -3.03
C VAL A 107 -17.17 5.34 -1.98
N HIS A 108 -15.91 5.35 -1.52
CA HIS A 108 -15.45 4.42 -0.50
C HIS A 108 -16.17 4.61 0.84
N TYR A 109 -16.38 5.87 1.26
CA TYR A 109 -17.13 6.17 2.48
C TYR A 109 -18.59 5.71 2.42
N ARG A 110 -19.22 5.85 1.25
CA ARG A 110 -20.64 5.54 1.05
C ARG A 110 -20.88 4.12 0.52
N VAL A 111 -19.86 3.26 0.46
CA VAL A 111 -19.99 1.97 -0.20
C VAL A 111 -21.12 1.13 0.42
N SER A 112 -21.19 1.11 1.75
CA SER A 112 -22.23 0.37 2.47
C SER A 112 -23.64 0.95 2.24
N ASP A 113 -23.78 2.27 2.23
CA ASP A 113 -25.06 2.93 1.94
C ASP A 113 -25.51 2.63 0.49
N LEU A 114 -24.56 2.60 -0.45
CA LEU A 114 -24.83 2.32 -1.86
C LEU A 114 -25.21 0.86 -2.09
N GLU A 115 -24.58 -0.07 -1.35
CA GLU A 115 -24.95 -1.49 -1.34
C GLU A 115 -26.35 -1.69 -0.76
N GLU A 116 -26.68 -1.03 0.37
CA GLU A 116 -28.02 -1.11 0.98
C GLU A 116 -29.12 -0.55 0.05
N LEU A 117 -28.84 0.57 -0.63
CA LEU A 117 -29.75 1.12 -1.63
C LEU A 117 -29.98 0.13 -2.79
N ALA A 118 -28.91 -0.46 -3.31
CA ALA A 118 -29.00 -1.44 -4.40
C ALA A 118 -29.82 -2.68 -4.00
N ASP A 119 -29.61 -3.19 -2.77
CA ASP A 119 -30.39 -4.30 -2.23
C ASP A 119 -31.87 -3.93 -2.04
N SER A 120 -32.15 -2.70 -1.60
CA SER A 120 -33.52 -2.20 -1.44
C SER A 120 -34.26 -2.12 -2.78
N GLU A 121 -33.60 -1.64 -3.83
CA GLU A 121 -34.16 -1.55 -5.18
C GLU A 121 -34.43 -2.93 -5.79
N LEU A 122 -33.47 -3.86 -5.62
CA LEU A 122 -33.64 -5.24 -6.06
C LEU A 122 -34.82 -5.93 -5.34
N ASN A 123 -34.92 -5.76 -4.02
CA ASN A 123 -36.01 -6.32 -3.22
C ASN A 123 -37.38 -5.75 -3.65
N ALA A 124 -37.46 -4.44 -3.93
CA ALA A 124 -38.68 -3.82 -4.44
C ALA A 124 -39.09 -4.40 -5.80
N ALA A 125 -38.14 -4.60 -6.71
CA ALA A 125 -38.39 -5.21 -8.01
C ALA A 125 -38.88 -6.66 -7.90
N VAL A 126 -38.27 -7.47 -7.02
CA VAL A 126 -38.70 -8.85 -6.74
C VAL A 126 -40.12 -8.88 -6.17
N GLN A 127 -40.45 -8.02 -5.20
CA GLN A 127 -41.80 -7.94 -4.64
C GLN A 127 -42.86 -7.57 -5.68
N SER A 128 -42.53 -6.67 -6.63
CA SER A 128 -43.43 -6.34 -7.74
C SER A 128 -43.69 -7.53 -8.67
N LEU A 129 -42.69 -8.38 -8.91
CA LEU A 129 -42.86 -9.59 -9.74
C LEU A 129 -43.67 -10.67 -9.02
N VAL A 130 -43.43 -10.87 -7.72
CA VAL A 130 -44.17 -11.84 -6.90
C VAL A 130 -45.64 -11.46 -6.79
N SER A 131 -45.94 -10.18 -6.53
CA SER A 131 -47.31 -9.67 -6.45
C SER A 131 -48.05 -9.75 -7.79
N PHE A 132 -47.37 -9.44 -8.90
CA PHE A 132 -47.90 -9.67 -10.24
C PHE A 132 -48.24 -11.16 -10.46
N HIS A 133 -47.34 -12.09 -10.14
CA HIS A 133 -47.62 -13.52 -10.31
C HIS A 133 -48.81 -14.01 -9.45
N GLN A 134 -48.95 -13.53 -8.21
CA GLN A 134 -50.10 -13.85 -7.35
C GLN A 134 -51.44 -13.37 -7.92
N GLN A 135 -51.48 -12.21 -8.58
CA GLN A 135 -52.68 -11.71 -9.26
C GLN A 135 -53.06 -12.58 -10.47
N PHE A 136 -52.08 -13.06 -11.25
CA PHE A 136 -52.33 -13.99 -12.36
C PHE A 136 -52.78 -15.38 -11.88
N ALA A 137 -52.17 -15.90 -10.81
CA ALA A 137 -52.54 -17.20 -10.25
C ALA A 137 -53.95 -17.24 -9.63
N THR A 138 -54.45 -16.10 -9.13
CA THR A 138 -55.81 -15.96 -8.62
C THR A 138 -56.85 -15.73 -9.71
N SER A 139 -56.47 -15.11 -10.84
CA SER A 139 -57.36 -14.89 -11.98
C SER A 139 -57.59 -16.13 -12.87
N THR A 140 -56.80 -17.20 -12.72
CA THR A 140 -56.90 -18.42 -13.55
C THR A 140 -57.70 -19.55 -12.87
N ARG A 141 -58.36 -19.27 -11.74
CA ARG A 141 -59.33 -20.17 -11.09
C ARG A 141 -60.77 -19.74 -11.43
N LEU A 142 -61.20 -20.00 -12.66
CA LEU A 142 -62.60 -20.02 -13.08
C LEU A 142 -62.86 -21.31 -13.87
#